data_AF-A0A554LZ59-F1
#
_entry.id   AF-A0A554LZ59-F1
#
_cell.length_a   1.000
_cell.length_b   1.000
_cell.length_c   1.000
_cell.angle_alpha   90.00
_cell.angle_beta   90.00
_cell.angle_gamma   90.00
#
_symmetry.space_group_name_H-M   'P 1'
#
loop_
_entity.id
_entity.type
_entity.pdbx_description
1 polymer ?
#
loop_
_entity_poly.entity_id
_entity_poly.type
_entity_poly.pdbx_seq_one_letter_code
_entity_poly.pdbx_strand_id
1 'polypeptide(L)'
;MRSVAMRNGIDPDIIALEEESTSTWENLVYSRPLIKECASIVGISDRYHLARIQYLAEIQGWGNLPVYPADNPPNDAFTLRSMLREVAAMLYYMLVSPLV
;
A
#
# COMPACT_ATOMS: atom_id res chain seq x y z
N MET A 1 4.96 5.97 10.99
CA MET A 1 4.60 7.11 10.11
C MET A 1 3.84 8.22 10.81
N ARG A 2 2.91 7.94 11.74
CA ARG A 2 2.11 8.97 12.47
C ARG A 2 2.92 10.15 13.01
N SER A 3 3.97 9.90 13.79
CA SER A 3 4.77 10.97 14.39
C SER A 3 5.50 11.83 13.35
N VAL A 4 5.83 11.27 12.17
CA VAL A 4 6.43 12.03 11.06
C VAL A 4 5.37 12.97 10.48
N ALA A 5 4.15 12.48 10.23
CA ALA A 5 3.04 13.29 9.72
C ALA A 5 2.72 14.46 10.67
N MET A 6 2.62 14.19 11.97
CA MET A 6 2.37 15.23 12.98
C MET A 6 3.49 16.29 13.03
N ARG A 7 4.76 15.87 12.92
CA ARG A 7 5.90 16.82 12.84
C ARG A 7 5.85 17.69 11.59
N ASN A 8 5.24 17.21 10.51
CA ASN A 8 5.01 17.97 9.28
C ASN A 8 3.71 18.79 9.32
N GLY A 9 3.06 18.92 10.49
CA GLY A 9 1.89 19.78 10.67
C GLY A 9 0.54 19.13 10.33
N ILE A 10 0.49 17.81 10.13
CA ILE A 10 -0.78 17.10 9.95
C ILE A 10 -1.49 16.98 11.31
N ASP A 11 -2.74 17.43 11.35
CA ASP A 11 -3.61 17.34 12.52
C ASP A 11 -3.81 15.86 12.92
N PRO A 12 -3.55 15.47 14.18
CA PRO A 12 -3.75 14.10 14.63
C PRO A 12 -5.19 13.58 14.48
N ASP A 13 -6.20 14.45 14.47
CA ASP A 13 -7.62 14.05 14.43
C ASP A 13 -8.06 13.58 13.03
N ILE A 14 -7.29 13.91 11.98
CA ILE A 14 -7.52 13.41 10.61
C ILE A 14 -6.69 12.16 10.28
N ILE A 15 -5.85 11.69 11.23
CA ILE A 15 -5.04 10.48 11.04
C ILE A 15 -5.78 9.27 11.64
N ALA A 16 -6.23 8.37 10.79
CA ALA A 16 -6.62 7.02 11.20
C ALA A 16 -5.39 6.08 11.12
N LEU A 17 -5.25 5.18 12.09
CA LEU A 17 -4.19 4.18 12.11
C LEU A 17 -4.76 2.78 11.87
N GLU A 18 -4.04 2.04 11.06
CA GLU A 18 -4.15 0.60 10.89
C GLU A 18 -2.85 0.02 11.44
N GLU A 19 -2.93 -0.90 12.41
CA GLU A 19 -1.77 -1.42 13.17
C GLU A 19 -1.66 -2.96 13.17
N GLU A 20 -2.60 -3.64 12.51
CA GLU A 20 -2.74 -5.11 12.57
C GLU A 20 -2.25 -5.81 11.30
N SER A 21 -2.12 -5.09 10.18
CA SER A 21 -1.71 -5.68 8.91
C SER A 21 -0.28 -6.24 8.94
N THR A 22 -0.14 -7.43 8.37
CA THR A 22 1.13 -8.13 8.17
C THR A 22 1.45 -8.35 6.69
N SER A 23 0.50 -8.04 5.80
CA SER A 23 0.62 -8.21 4.36
C SER A 23 -0.03 -7.08 3.57
N THR A 24 0.35 -6.92 2.30
CA THR A 24 -0.28 -5.93 1.40
C THR A 24 -1.77 -6.23 1.19
N TRP A 25 -2.17 -7.51 1.25
CA TRP A 25 -3.58 -7.90 1.19
C TRP A 25 -4.35 -7.32 2.39
N GLU A 26 -3.83 -7.54 3.60
CA GLU A 26 -4.41 -7.03 4.84
C GLU A 26 -4.39 -5.52 4.91
N ASN A 27 -3.33 -4.84 4.43
CA ASN A 27 -3.28 -3.38 4.34
C ASN A 27 -4.55 -2.83 3.68
N LEU A 28 -4.93 -3.40 2.53
CA LEU A 28 -6.11 -2.96 1.78
C LEU A 28 -7.39 -3.35 2.54
N VAL A 29 -7.56 -4.61 2.95
CA VAL A 29 -8.78 -5.06 3.65
C VAL A 29 -9.04 -4.25 4.92
N TYR A 30 -8.01 -4.04 5.75
CA TYR A 30 -8.14 -3.38 7.05
C TYR A 30 -8.17 -1.85 6.94
N SER A 31 -7.64 -1.27 5.87
CA SER A 31 -7.81 0.16 5.60
C SER A 31 -9.22 0.52 5.14
N ARG A 32 -9.95 -0.42 4.50
CA ARG A 32 -11.31 -0.16 3.99
C ARG A 32 -12.28 0.40 5.05
N PRO A 33 -12.43 -0.21 6.24
CA PRO A 33 -13.34 0.32 7.27
C PRO A 33 -12.89 1.64 7.91
N LEU A 34 -11.63 2.05 7.73
CA LEU A 34 -11.11 3.32 8.28
C LEU A 34 -11.43 4.53 7.39
N ILE A 35 -11.90 4.30 6.17
CA ILE A 35 -12.25 5.35 5.22
C ILE A 35 -13.56 6.00 5.64
N LYS A 36 -13.52 7.31 5.88
CA LYS A 36 -14.69 8.18 6.05
C LYS A 36 -15.22 8.59 4.67
N GLU A 37 -16.29 9.40 4.63
CA GLU A 37 -16.78 9.95 3.36
C GLU A 37 -15.67 10.77 2.66
N CYS A 38 -15.14 10.22 1.57
CA CYS A 38 -14.05 10.78 0.77
C CYS A 38 -14.47 10.85 -0.70
N ALA A 39 -14.11 11.93 -1.40
CA ALA A 39 -14.39 12.07 -2.83
C ALA A 39 -13.47 11.19 -3.71
N SER A 40 -12.25 10.92 -3.23
CA SER A 40 -11.26 10.09 -3.91
C SER A 40 -10.23 9.53 -2.92
N ILE A 41 -9.51 8.50 -3.35
CA ILE A 41 -8.51 7.78 -2.54
C ILE A 41 -7.26 7.59 -3.39
N VAL A 42 -6.08 7.66 -2.76
CA VAL A 42 -4.79 7.38 -3.39
C VAL A 42 -3.95 6.48 -2.49
N GLY A 43 -3.30 5.47 -3.07
CA GLY A 43 -2.31 4.64 -2.37
C GLY A 43 -0.91 5.22 -2.50
N ILE A 44 -0.20 5.42 -1.38
CA ILE A 44 1.18 5.95 -1.39
C ILE A 44 2.13 4.90 -0.83
N SER A 45 3.20 4.59 -1.57
CA SER A 45 4.24 3.67 -1.11
C SER A 45 5.53 3.81 -1.90
N ASP A 46 6.52 2.96 -1.61
CA ASP A 46 7.74 2.87 -2.39
C ASP A 46 7.44 2.45 -3.83
N ARG A 47 8.21 3.00 -4.79
CA ARG A 47 7.99 2.78 -6.23
C ARG A 47 7.93 1.30 -6.63
N TYR A 48 8.81 0.47 -6.08
CA TYR A 48 8.84 -0.97 -6.40
C TYR A 48 7.59 -1.71 -5.91
N HIS A 49 6.84 -1.15 -4.96
CA HIS A 49 5.70 -1.79 -4.31
C HIS A 49 4.35 -1.47 -4.98
N LEU A 50 4.28 -0.37 -5.75
CA LEU A 50 3.03 0.18 -6.28
C LEU A 50 2.27 -0.80 -7.18
N ALA A 51 2.98 -1.60 -7.99
CA ALA A 51 2.35 -2.58 -8.87
C ALA A 51 1.56 -3.64 -8.08
N ARG A 52 2.07 -4.10 -6.93
CA ARG A 52 1.38 -5.06 -6.06
C ARG A 52 0.14 -4.44 -5.42
N ILE A 53 0.25 -3.18 -4.98
CA ILE A 53 -0.89 -2.45 -4.43
C ILE A 53 -2.02 -2.34 -5.46
N GLN A 54 -1.72 -1.88 -6.68
CA GLN A 54 -2.73 -1.72 -7.73
C GLN A 54 -3.38 -3.05 -8.11
N TYR A 55 -2.58 -4.11 -8.27
CA TYR A 55 -3.09 -5.43 -8.61
C TYR A 55 -4.05 -5.97 -7.54
N LEU A 56 -3.67 -5.90 -6.27
CA LEU A 56 -4.52 -6.39 -5.18
C LEU A 56 -5.73 -5.48 -4.93
N ALA A 57 -5.61 -4.18 -5.18
CA ALA A 57 -6.72 -3.24 -5.09
C ALA A 57 -7.83 -3.58 -6.10
N GLU A 58 -7.46 -3.91 -7.34
CA GLU A 58 -8.40 -4.36 -8.36
C GLU A 58 -9.13 -5.64 -7.91
N ILE A 59 -8.40 -6.64 -7.42
CA ILE A 59 -8.97 -7.90 -6.92
C ILE A 59 -9.94 -7.67 -5.76
N GLN A 60 -9.60 -6.80 -4.82
CA GLN A 60 -10.43 -6.50 -3.65
C GLN A 60 -11.57 -5.50 -3.93
N GLY A 61 -11.81 -5.15 -5.20
CA GLY A 61 -12.92 -4.28 -5.61
C GLY A 61 -12.74 -2.82 -5.18
N TRP A 62 -11.50 -2.33 -5.14
CA TRP A 62 -11.19 -0.89 -5.05
C TRP A 62 -11.26 -0.21 -6.43
N GLY A 63 -11.33 -1.00 -7.51
CA GLY A 63 -11.20 -0.54 -8.88
C GLY A 63 -9.80 -0.02 -9.18
N ASN A 64 -9.71 0.91 -10.14
CA ASN A 64 -8.45 1.53 -10.55
C ASN A 64 -7.96 2.55 -9.50
N LEU A 65 -7.47 2.05 -8.36
CA LEU A 65 -6.92 2.85 -7.28
C LEU A 65 -5.70 3.65 -7.78
N PRO A 66 -5.76 4.99 -7.81
CA PRO A 66 -4.60 5.81 -8.10
C PRO A 66 -3.49 5.53 -7.09
N VAL A 67 -2.24 5.48 -7.56
CA VAL A 67 -1.08 5.32 -6.68
C VAL A 67 -0.03 6.38 -6.94
N TYR A 68 0.71 6.74 -5.89
CA TYR A 68 1.76 7.73 -5.93
C TYR A 68 3.05 7.21 -5.29
N PRO A 69 4.21 7.30 -5.97
CA PRO A 69 5.48 6.86 -5.40
C PRO A 69 5.95 7.86 -4.33
N ALA A 70 6.44 7.35 -3.21
CA ALA A 70 7.21 8.16 -2.27
C ALA A 70 8.55 8.60 -2.91
N ASP A 71 8.97 9.82 -2.59
CA ASP A 71 10.26 10.35 -3.03
C ASP A 71 11.40 9.81 -2.16
N ASN A 72 12.56 9.59 -2.79
CA ASN A 72 13.81 9.01 -2.26
C ASN A 72 13.84 7.47 -2.27
N PRO A 73 14.31 6.85 -3.37
CA PRO A 73 14.62 5.44 -3.34
C PRO A 73 15.75 5.16 -2.33
N PRO A 74 15.70 4.02 -1.62
CA PRO A 74 16.84 3.51 -0.87
C PRO A 74 17.98 3.15 -1.84
N ASN A 75 19.15 2.77 -1.29
CA ASN A 75 20.30 2.38 -2.11
C ASN A 75 19.96 1.29 -3.15
N ASP A 76 20.74 1.23 -4.24
CA ASP A 76 20.45 0.38 -5.39
C ASP A 76 20.35 -1.12 -5.03
N ALA A 77 21.22 -1.59 -4.12
CA ALA A 77 21.22 -2.98 -3.68
C ALA A 77 19.92 -3.36 -2.93
N PHE A 78 19.44 -2.47 -2.07
CA PHE A 78 18.16 -2.64 -1.39
C PHE A 78 17.00 -2.58 -2.38
N THR A 79 17.03 -1.63 -3.32
CA THR A 79 16.01 -1.51 -4.36
C THR A 79 15.91 -2.78 -5.20
N LEU A 80 17.04 -3.35 -5.63
CA LEU A 80 17.06 -4.61 -6.38
C LEU A 80 16.48 -5.77 -5.58
N ARG A 81 16.89 -5.92 -4.31
CA ARG A 81 16.36 -6.97 -3.43
C ARG A 81 14.85 -6.82 -3.22
N SER A 82 14.38 -5.58 -3.02
CA SER A 82 12.96 -5.28 -2.88
C SER A 82 12.20 -5.63 -4.16
N MET A 83 12.70 -5.24 -5.33
CA MET A 83 12.10 -5.63 -6.61
C MET A 83 11.97 -7.15 -6.77
N LEU A 84 13.00 -7.93 -6.45
CA LEU A 84 12.95 -9.39 -6.52
C LEU A 84 11.88 -9.96 -5.59
N ARG A 85 11.77 -9.43 -4.36
CA ARG A 85 10.70 -9.80 -3.43
C ARG A 85 9.32 -9.44 -3.97
N GLU A 86 9.16 -8.27 -4.59
CA GLU A 86 7.89 -7.84 -5.19
C GLU A 86 7.49 -8.75 -6.36
N VAL A 87 8.43 -9.16 -7.22
CA VAL A 87 8.17 -10.14 -8.28
C VAL A 87 7.70 -11.48 -7.69
N ALA A 88 8.41 -12.01 -6.69
CA ALA A 88 8.02 -13.27 -6.05
C ALA A 88 6.62 -13.20 -5.42
N ALA A 89 6.29 -12.09 -4.76
CA ALA A 89 4.97 -11.87 -4.17
C ALA A 89 3.87 -11.70 -5.22
N MET A 90 4.15 -10.99 -6.32
CA MET A 90 3.20 -10.89 -7.44
C MET A 90 2.87 -12.27 -8.01
N LEU A 91 3.88 -13.11 -8.25
CA LEU A 91 3.68 -14.48 -8.71
C LEU A 91 2.88 -15.31 -7.70
N TYR A 92 3.17 -15.19 -6.40
CA TYR A 92 2.41 -15.85 -5.34
C TYR A 92 0.92 -15.47 -5.42
N TYR A 93 0.60 -14.18 -5.47
CA TYR A 93 -0.80 -13.75 -5.53
C TYR A 93 -1.46 -14.10 -6.86
N MET A 94 -0.76 -14.06 -8.00
CA MET A 94 -1.35 -14.53 -9.27
C MET A 94 -1.73 -16.02 -9.24
N LEU A 95 -0.95 -16.85 -8.52
CA LEU A 95 -1.20 -18.29 -8.42
C LEU A 95 -2.22 -18.65 -7.33
N VAL A 96 -2.27 -17.89 -6.24
CA VAL A 96 -3.11 -18.17 -5.06
C VAL A 96 -4.41 -17.37 -5.05
N SER A 97 -4.44 -16.17 -5.61
CA SER A 97 -5.63 -15.30 -5.66
C SER A 97 -6.86 -15.90 -6.35
N PRO A 98 -6.79 -16.86 -7.29
CA PRO A 98 -8.00 -17.54 -7.79
C PRO A 98 -8.72 -18.38 -6.72
N LEU A 99 -8.13 -18.57 -5.53
CA LEU A 99 -8.58 -19.49 -4.48
C LEU A 99 -9.05 -18.77 -3.19
N VAL A 100 -9.03 -17.44 -3.16
CA VAL A 100 -9.46 -16.59 -2.03
C VAL A 100 -10.62 -15.72 -2.50
#